data_AF-A0A842VQZ9-F1
#
_entry.id   AF-A0A842VQZ9-F1
#
_cell.length_a   1.000
_cell.length_b   1.000
_cell.length_c   1.000
_cell.angle_alpha   90.00
_cell.angle_beta   90.00
_cell.angle_gamma   90.00
#
_symmetry.space_group_name_H-M   'P 1'
#
loop_
_entity.id
_entity.type
_entity.pdbx_description
1 polymer ?
#
loop_
_entity_poly.entity_id
_entity_poly.type
_entity_poly.pdbx_seq_one_letter_code
_entity_poly.pdbx_strand_id
1 'polypeptide(L)'
;MVKISIFFRLFRKKGTKITLSTLWQYGKEGMLQSDFLKKLRRKKNDLNAYFRVKKDLIKYKLIGFEINKEAKKVIFLTYKGKKIYNNIQEIESELKNQR
;
A
#
# COMPACT_ATOMS: atom_id res chain seq x y z
N MET A 1 -13.93 -20.09 -17.84
CA MET A 1 -12.73 -19.82 -17.00
C MET A 1 -12.93 -18.46 -16.32
N VAL A 2 -13.17 -18.42 -15.01
CA VAL A 2 -13.39 -17.15 -14.30
C VAL A 2 -12.05 -16.42 -14.20
N LYS A 3 -11.89 -15.31 -14.93
CA LYS A 3 -10.73 -14.44 -14.78
C LYS A 3 -10.79 -13.80 -13.39
N ILE A 4 -9.96 -14.28 -12.47
CA ILE A 4 -9.75 -13.63 -11.18
C ILE A 4 -9.38 -12.17 -11.44
N SER A 5 -10.14 -11.24 -10.86
CA SER A 5 -9.92 -9.82 -11.07
C SER A 5 -8.50 -9.43 -10.62
N ILE A 6 -7.89 -8.48 -11.35
CA ILE A 6 -6.56 -7.95 -11.01
C ILE A 6 -6.53 -7.45 -9.55
N PHE A 7 -7.65 -6.88 -9.09
CA PHE A 7 -7.84 -6.46 -7.71
C PHE A 7 -7.68 -7.62 -6.73
N PHE A 8 -8.44 -8.72 -6.89
CA PHE A 8 -8.36 -9.86 -5.97
C PHE A 8 -6.96 -10.49 -5.95
N ARG A 9 -6.30 -10.57 -7.11
CA ARG A 9 -4.92 -11.05 -7.20
C ARG A 9 -3.93 -10.18 -6.43
N LEU A 10 -4.09 -8.86 -6.49
CA LEU A 10 -3.25 -7.91 -5.73
C LEU A 10 -3.57 -7.96 -4.24
N PHE A 11 -4.86 -7.93 -3.89
CA PHE A 11 -5.33 -7.78 -2.53
C PHE A 11 -5.02 -9.01 -1.66
N ARG A 12 -5.04 -10.22 -2.24
CA ARG A 12 -4.61 -11.45 -1.56
C ARG A 12 -3.15 -11.41 -1.10
N LYS A 13 -2.29 -10.58 -1.72
CA LYS A 13 -0.88 -10.50 -1.34
C LYS A 13 -0.73 -9.66 -0.06
N LYS A 14 -0.19 -10.27 1.01
CA LYS A 14 0.13 -9.61 2.30
C LYS A 14 0.82 -8.25 2.14
N GLY A 15 1.75 -8.15 1.19
CA GLY A 15 2.49 -6.92 0.90
C GLY A 15 1.62 -5.74 0.46
N THR A 16 0.52 -6.00 -0.25
CA THR A 16 -0.42 -4.95 -0.70
C THR A 16 -1.07 -4.29 0.51
N LYS A 17 -1.71 -5.07 1.38
CA LYS A 17 -2.39 -4.56 2.58
C LYS A 17 -1.43 -3.77 3.47
N ILE A 18 -0.23 -4.32 3.73
CA ILE A 18 0.77 -3.67 4.57
C ILE A 18 1.26 -2.35 3.98
N THR A 19 1.53 -2.33 2.67
CA THR A 19 2.02 -1.12 2.01
C THR A 19 0.97 -0.02 2.07
N LEU A 20 -0.28 -0.35 1.70
CA LEU A 20 -1.36 0.63 1.69
C LEU A 20 -1.68 1.13 3.09
N SER A 21 -1.78 0.25 4.10
CA SER A 21 -2.08 0.65 5.47
C SER A 21 -0.96 1.47 6.11
N THR A 22 0.30 1.14 5.81
CA THR A 22 1.45 1.88 6.34
C THR A 22 1.48 3.29 5.77
N LEU A 23 1.21 3.46 4.48
CA LEU A 23 1.24 4.77 3.81
C LEU A 23 -0.04 5.59 4.04
N TRP A 24 -1.18 4.94 4.31
CA TRP A 24 -2.45 5.60 4.63
C TRP A 24 -2.32 6.60 5.78
N GLN A 25 -1.52 6.24 6.79
CA GLN A 25 -1.26 7.06 7.97
C GLN A 25 -0.56 8.40 7.67
N TYR A 26 0.04 8.57 6.50
CA TYR A 26 0.87 9.72 6.14
C TYR A 26 0.24 10.63 5.07
N GLY A 27 -1.04 10.43 4.75
CA GLY A 27 -1.82 11.41 4.00
C GLY A 27 -1.26 11.75 2.62
N LYS A 28 -1.23 13.05 2.28
CA LYS A 28 -0.72 13.55 0.98
C LYS A 28 0.79 13.75 0.97
N GLU A 29 1.40 13.99 2.12
CA GLU A 29 2.84 14.29 2.26
C GLU A 29 3.69 13.03 2.08
N GLY A 30 3.10 11.85 2.26
CA GLY A 30 3.82 10.60 2.13
C GLY A 30 4.83 10.40 3.25
N MET A 31 5.73 9.43 3.05
CA MET A 31 6.74 9.06 4.02
C MET A 31 8.09 9.02 3.34
N LEU A 32 9.16 9.42 4.03
CA LEU A 32 10.51 9.20 3.53
C LEU A 32 10.70 7.71 3.23
N GLN A 33 11.23 7.40 2.04
CA GLN A 33 11.40 6.02 1.60
C GLN A 33 12.29 5.24 2.59
N SER A 34 13.32 5.88 3.13
CA SER A 34 14.19 5.30 4.17
C SER A 34 13.40 4.86 5.40
N ASP A 35 12.51 5.73 5.91
CA ASP A 35 11.74 5.46 7.11
C ASP A 35 10.66 4.42 6.87
N PHE A 36 10.03 4.46 5.69
CA PHE A 36 9.09 3.43 5.26
C PHE A 36 9.76 2.04 5.27
N LEU A 37 10.94 1.91 4.66
CA LEU A 37 11.69 0.65 4.65
C LEU A 37 12.13 0.23 6.06
N LYS A 38 12.55 1.18 6.91
CA LYS A 38 12.89 0.93 8.31
C LYS A 38 11.69 0.42 9.11
N LYS A 39 10.50 1.00 8.92
CA LYS A 39 9.24 0.59 9.56
C LYS A 39 8.86 -0.83 9.14
N LEU A 40 9.00 -1.18 7.86
CA LEU A 40 8.76 -2.53 7.36
C LEU A 40 9.79 -3.55 7.85
N ARG A 41 11.05 -3.15 8.05
CA ARG A 41 12.11 -4.05 8.53
C ARG A 41 11.90 -4.49 9.97
N ARG A 42 11.28 -3.65 10.81
CA ARG A 42 10.97 -3.97 12.22
C ARG A 42 10.02 -5.16 12.37
N LYS A 43 9.17 -5.41 11.38
CA LYS A 43 8.32 -6.60 11.34
C LYS A 43 8.96 -7.62 10.40
N LYS A 44 9.57 -8.65 10.98
CA LYS A 44 10.20 -9.78 10.26
C LYS A 44 9.20 -10.29 9.22
N ASN A 45 9.53 -10.19 7.92
CA ASN A 45 8.75 -10.53 6.71
C ASN A 45 7.97 -9.42 6.00
N ASP A 46 7.73 -8.26 6.60
CA ASP A 46 6.90 -7.23 5.96
C ASP A 46 7.65 -6.50 4.84
N LEU A 47 8.96 -6.29 5.01
CA LEU A 47 9.84 -5.74 3.98
C LEU A 47 9.88 -6.61 2.72
N ASN A 48 10.06 -7.93 2.89
CA ASN A 48 10.08 -8.87 1.77
C ASN A 48 8.71 -8.95 1.09
N ALA A 49 7.62 -8.89 1.86
CA ALA A 49 6.27 -8.85 1.31
C ALA A 49 6.04 -7.60 0.44
N TYR A 50 6.53 -6.43 0.86
CA TYR A 50 6.51 -5.22 0.04
C TYR A 50 7.28 -5.39 -1.27
N PHE A 51 8.51 -5.91 -1.24
CA PHE A 51 9.31 -6.07 -2.47
C PHE A 51 8.64 -7.00 -3.50
N ARG A 52 7.89 -8.01 -3.06
CA ARG A 52 7.11 -8.90 -3.94
C ARG A 52 5.95 -8.20 -4.66
N VAL A 53 5.43 -7.10 -4.10
CA VAL A 53 4.28 -6.37 -4.67
C VAL A 53 4.64 -5.01 -5.26
N LYS A 54 5.83 -4.47 -4.92
CA LYS A 54 6.26 -3.11 -5.30
C LYS A 54 6.03 -2.81 -6.78
N LYS A 55 6.49 -3.69 -7.68
CA LYS A 55 6.35 -3.52 -9.13
C LYS A 55 4.87 -3.42 -9.54
N ASP A 56 4.00 -4.25 -8.96
CA ASP A 56 2.57 -4.21 -9.25
C ASP A 56 1.93 -2.92 -8.71
N LEU A 57 2.25 -2.52 -7.47
CA LEU A 57 1.69 -1.30 -6.87
C LEU A 57 2.05 -0.04 -7.66
N ILE A 58 3.27 0.02 -8.21
CA ILE A 58 3.71 1.10 -9.10
C ILE A 58 2.99 0.99 -10.45
N LYS A 59 2.97 -0.20 -11.06
CA LYS A 59 2.33 -0.46 -12.37
C LYS A 59 0.87 0.00 -12.38
N TYR A 60 0.13 -0.25 -11.30
CA TYR A 60 -1.28 0.12 -11.20
C TYR A 60 -1.52 1.52 -10.61
N LYS A 61 -0.45 2.30 -10.39
CA LYS A 61 -0.45 3.66 -9.84
C LYS A 61 -1.14 3.72 -8.47
N LEU A 62 -0.91 2.74 -7.60
CA LEU A 62 -1.42 2.74 -6.21
C LEU A 62 -0.47 3.48 -5.25
N ILE A 63 0.82 3.41 -5.53
CA ILE A 63 1.86 4.17 -4.83
C ILE A 63 2.64 5.02 -5.83
N GLY A 64 3.17 6.14 -5.34
CA GLY A 64 4.05 7.04 -6.08
C GLY A 64 5.35 7.30 -5.34
N PHE A 65 6.32 7.86 -6.05
CA PHE A 65 7.58 8.35 -5.49
C PHE A 65 7.83 9.76 -5.99
N GLU A 66 8.33 10.62 -5.12
CA GLU A 66 8.76 11.99 -5.45
C GLU A 66 10.00 12.38 -4.66
N ILE A 67 10.61 13.50 -5.02
CA ILE A 67 11.71 14.11 -4.26
C ILE A 67 11.11 15.30 -3.51
N ASN A 68 11.29 15.34 -2.19
CA ASN A 68 10.81 16.46 -1.38
C ASN A 68 11.77 17.67 -1.45
N LYS A 69 11.41 18.75 -0.75
CA LYS A 69 12.22 19.98 -0.69
C LYS A 69 13.64 19.79 -0.14
N GLU A 70 13.87 18.72 0.61
CA GLU A 70 15.18 18.36 1.18
C GLU A 70 15.98 17.40 0.28
N ALA A 71 15.60 17.26 -0.99
CA ALA A 71 16.19 16.31 -1.94
C ALA A 71 16.09 14.83 -1.51
N LYS A 72 15.14 14.47 -0.64
CA LYS A 72 14.92 13.10 -0.17
C LYS A 72 13.78 12.42 -0.92
N LYS A 73 13.94 11.12 -1.20
CA LYS A 73 12.90 10.29 -1.81
C LYS A 73 11.76 10.04 -0.84
N VAL A 74 10.55 10.38 -1.25
CA VAL A 74 9.29 10.16 -0.54
C VAL A 74 8.47 9.12 -1.29
N ILE A 75 7.82 8.22 -0.56
CA ILE A 75 6.82 7.27 -1.07
C ILE A 75 5.45 7.67 -0.52
N PHE A 76 4.43 7.68 -1.38
CA PHE A 76 3.08 8.12 -0.99
C PHE A 76 2.00 7.26 -1.64
N LEU A 77 0.79 7.31 -1.05
CA LEU A 77 -0.41 6.81 -1.72
C LEU A 77 -0.91 7.83 -2.74
N THR A 78 -1.08 7.38 -3.98
CA THR A 78 -1.76 8.19 -5.00
C THR A 78 -3.24 8.34 -4.63
N TYR A 79 -3.94 9.26 -5.30
CA TYR A 79 -5.40 9.36 -5.19
C TYR A 79 -6.10 8.01 -5.44
N LYS A 80 -5.64 7.26 -6.45
CA LYS A 80 -6.16 5.93 -6.76
C LYS A 80 -5.87 4.91 -5.65
N GLY A 81 -4.65 4.92 -5.09
CA GLY A 81 -4.28 4.06 -3.97
C GLY A 81 -5.14 4.31 -2.74
N LYS A 82 -5.41 5.59 -2.44
CA LYS A 82 -6.30 6.02 -1.35
C LYS A 82 -7.72 5.50 -1.53
N LYS A 83 -8.30 5.71 -2.71
CA LYS A 83 -9.66 5.22 -3.03
C LYS A 83 -9.77 3.71 -2.86
N ILE A 84 -8.82 2.95 -3.39
CA ILE A 84 -8.82 1.49 -3.26
C ILE A 84 -8.69 1.05 -1.80
N TYR A 85 -7.82 1.70 -1.02
CA TYR A 85 -7.68 1.38 0.40
C TYR A 85 -8.94 1.69 1.21
N ASN A 86 -9.64 2.79 0.93
CA ASN A 86 -10.93 3.09 1.54
C ASN A 86 -11.98 2.02 1.24
N ASN A 87 -12.15 1.64 -0.03
CA ASN A 87 -13.10 0.59 -0.40
C ASN A 87 -12.78 -0.74 0.32
N ILE A 88 -11.49 -1.05 0.53
CA ILE A 88 -11.07 -2.20 1.32
C ILE A 88 -11.52 -2.08 2.78
N GLN A 89 -11.36 -0.90 3.39
CA GLN A 89 -11.79 -0.65 4.76
C GLN A 89 -13.31 -0.72 4.93
N GLU A 90 -14.08 -0.20 3.95
CA GLU A 90 -15.53 -0.31 3.90
C GLU A 90 -15.98 -1.78 3.89
N ILE A 91 -15.42 -2.59 2.98
CA ILE A 91 -15.69 -4.04 2.92
C ILE A 91 -15.32 -4.72 4.26
N GLU A 92 -14.15 -4.41 4.84
CA GLU A 92 -13.74 -4.99 6.12
C GLU A 92 -14.68 -4.58 7.28
N SER A 93 -15.29 -3.41 7.22
CA SER A 93 -16.27 -2.91 8.20
C SER A 93 -17.59 -3.66 8.09
N GLU A 94 -18.13 -3.78 6.87
CA GLU A 94 -19.37 -4.54 6.61
C GLU A 94 -19.26 -6.00 7.07
N LEU A 95 -18.11 -6.64 6.83
CA LEU A 95 -17.86 -8.02 7.27
C LEU A 95 -17.72 -8.17 8.79
N LYS A 96 -17.32 -7.11 9.50
CA LYS A 96 -17.21 -7.13 10.97
C LYS A 96 -18.54 -6.89 11.67
N ASN A 97 -19.42 -6.09 11.06
CA ASN A 97 -20.75 -5.76 11.60
C ASN A 97 -21.77 -6.91 11.51
N GLN A 98 -21.36 -8.08 11.01
CA GLN A 98 -22.17 -9.31 10.99
C GLN A 98 -21.85 -10.26 12.17
N ARG A 99 -21.21 -9.75 13.22
CA ARG A 99 -20.95 -10.44 14.49
C ARG A 99 -21.56 -9.65 15.64
#